data_AF-A0A329T6P8-F1
#
_entry.id   AF-A0A329T6P8-F1
#
_cell.length_a   1.000
_cell.length_b   1.000
_cell.length_c   1.000
_cell.angle_alpha   90.00
_cell.angle_beta   90.00
_cell.angle_gamma   90.00
#
_symmetry.space_group_name_H-M   'P 1'
#
loop_
_entity.id
_entity.type
_entity.pdbx_description
1 polymer ?
#
loop_
_entity_poly.entity_id
_entity_poly.type
_entity_poly.pdbx_seq_one_letter_code
_entity_poly.pdbx_strand_id
1 'polypeptide(L)' 'MSVYETQPEGRTDTEHATVVEEGPRWKGPFTEYDRYGEPTGVRFVRCTGCGVEVLAGDTRHATHRDGCDGVDE' A
#
# COMPACT_ATOMS: atom_id res chain seq x y z
N MET A 1 43.37 26.74 -5.27
CA MET A 1 42.38 26.13 -4.34
C MET A 1 41.33 27.19 -4.08
N SER A 2 40.22 27.14 -4.81
CA SER A 2 39.15 28.15 -4.77
C SER A 2 38.12 27.71 -3.75
N VAL A 3 37.86 28.55 -2.75
CA VAL A 3 36.90 28.32 -1.68
C VAL A 3 35.56 28.80 -2.22
N TYR A 4 34.60 27.90 -2.43
CA TYR A 4 33.24 28.29 -2.76
C TYR A 4 32.44 28.39 -1.47
N GLU A 5 31.73 29.50 -1.40
CA GLU A 5 31.01 30.05 -0.27
C GLU A 5 29.86 29.17 0.22
N THR A 6 29.58 29.31 1.52
CA THR A 6 28.45 28.76 2.24
C THR A 6 27.12 29.34 1.73
N GLN A 7 26.12 28.49 1.46
CA GLN A 7 24.71 28.88 1.38
C GLN A 7 23.92 28.13 2.46
N PRO A 8 23.32 28.82 3.45
CA PRO A 8 22.41 28.20 4.39
C PRO A 8 20.99 28.76 4.23
N GLU A 9 20.19 28.26 3.30
CA GLU A 9 18.74 28.48 3.36
C GLU A 9 17.93 27.59 2.43
N GLY A 10 16.95 26.92 3.03
CA GLY A 10 16.00 26.07 2.35
C GLY A 10 15.11 25.39 3.39
N ARG A 11 14.53 26.17 4.29
CA ARG A 11 13.45 25.74 5.19
C ARG A 11 12.31 25.21 4.30
N THR A 12 12.26 23.91 4.09
CA THR A 12 11.06 23.28 3.55
C THR A 12 10.05 23.24 4.68
N ASP A 13 9.19 24.25 4.69
CA ASP A 13 7.89 24.21 5.36
C ASP A 13 7.22 22.90 4.91
N THR A 14 7.35 21.87 5.74
CA THR A 14 6.80 20.55 5.43
C THR A 14 5.32 20.68 5.71
N GLU A 15 4.57 20.96 4.66
CA GLU A 15 3.12 20.79 4.59
C GLU A 15 2.71 19.55 5.40
N HIS A 16 2.07 19.78 6.54
CA HIS A 16 1.52 18.71 7.38
C HIS A 16 0.35 18.09 6.62
N ALA A 17 0.66 17.16 5.70
CA ALA A 17 -0.32 16.32 5.06
C ALA A 17 -1.08 15.57 6.16
N THR A 18 -2.37 15.86 6.29
CA THR A 18 -3.23 15.10 7.20
C THR A 18 -3.37 13.70 6.62
N VAL A 19 -2.67 12.74 7.22
CA VAL A 19 -2.86 11.33 6.91
C VAL A 19 -4.23 10.96 7.45
N VAL A 20 -5.25 10.99 6.59
CA VAL A 20 -6.53 10.36 6.91
C VAL A 20 -6.24 8.88 7.02
N GLU A 21 -6.29 8.34 8.24
CA GLU A 21 -6.22 6.89 8.45
C GLU A 21 -7.53 6.27 7.93
N GLU A 22 -7.54 6.02 6.63
CA GLU A 22 -8.50 5.18 5.95
C GLU A 22 -8.57 3.81 6.64
N GLY A 23 -9.78 3.37 6.98
CA GLY A 23 -10.00 2.07 7.63
C GLY A 23 -9.46 0.89 6.80
N PRO A 24 -9.35 -0.30 7.40
CA PRO A 24 -8.90 -1.50 6.69
C PRO A 24 -9.66 -1.71 5.39
N ARG A 25 -8.95 -1.68 4.26
CA ARG A 25 -9.52 -1.85 2.92
C ARG A 25 -8.69 -2.77 2.06
N TRP A 26 -9.31 -3.37 1.06
CA TRP A 26 -8.61 -4.13 0.03
C TRP A 26 -7.83 -3.19 -0.90
N LYS A 27 -6.53 -3.45 -1.06
CA LYS A 27 -5.64 -2.76 -1.99
C LYS A 27 -5.23 -3.70 -3.13
N GLY A 28 -5.16 -3.17 -4.36
CA GLY A 28 -4.87 -3.93 -5.57
C GLY A 28 -5.92 -3.65 -6.65
N PRO A 29 -6.12 -4.54 -7.64
CA PRO A 29 -5.48 -5.85 -7.80
C PRO A 29 -4.05 -5.80 -8.33
N PHE A 30 -3.16 -6.59 -7.72
CA PHE A 30 -1.76 -6.81 -8.10
C PHE A 30 -1.63 -8.04 -8.99
N THR A 31 -0.65 -8.03 -9.90
CA THR A 31 -0.27 -9.21 -10.67
C THR A 31 0.47 -10.19 -9.79
N GLU A 32 0.05 -11.45 -9.78
CA GLU A 32 0.78 -12.53 -9.12
C GLU A 32 1.92 -13.02 -10.05
N TYR A 33 3.07 -13.28 -9.45
CA TYR A 33 4.24 -13.79 -10.15
C TYR A 33 4.69 -15.11 -9.53
N ASP A 34 5.11 -16.04 -10.39
CA ASP A 34 5.63 -17.32 -9.95
C ASP A 34 7.04 -17.20 -9.37
N ARG A 35 7.61 -18.34 -8.97
CA ARG A 35 8.96 -18.42 -8.40
C ARG A 35 10.07 -17.95 -9.35
N TYR A 36 9.79 -17.85 -10.65
CA TYR A 36 10.71 -17.41 -11.69
C TYR A 36 10.51 -15.94 -12.07
N GLY A 37 9.50 -15.28 -11.48
CA GLY A 37 9.15 -13.89 -11.76
C GLY A 37 8.26 -13.73 -12.99
N GLU A 38 7.67 -14.81 -13.50
CA GLU A 38 6.75 -14.77 -14.63
C GLU A 38 5.32 -14.54 -14.11
N PRO A 39 4.50 -13.71 -14.80
CA PRO A 39 3.13 -13.49 -14.38
C PRO A 39 2.32 -14.77 -14.56
N THR A 40 1.68 -15.24 -13.49
CA THR A 40 0.84 -16.45 -13.53
C THR A 40 -0.52 -16.23 -14.18
N GLY A 41 -0.87 -14.97 -14.44
CA GLY A 41 -2.16 -14.58 -15.01
C GLY A 41 -3.27 -14.42 -13.96
N VAL A 42 -3.03 -14.74 -12.70
CA VAL A 42 -3.95 -14.43 -11.60
C VAL A 42 -3.65 -13.05 -11.00
N ARG A 43 -4.66 -12.47 -10.35
CA ARG A 43 -4.53 -11.18 -9.66
C ARG A 43 -4.98 -11.32 -8.22
N PHE A 44 -4.28 -10.67 -7.31
CA PHE A 44 -4.59 -10.70 -5.88
C PHE A 44 -4.79 -9.29 -5.31
N VAL A 45 -5.49 -9.19 -4.20
CA VAL A 45 -5.62 -7.98 -3.40
C VAL A 45 -5.07 -8.24 -2.00
N ARG A 46 -4.69 -7.17 -1.32
CA ARG A 46 -4.13 -7.20 0.04
C ARG A 46 -4.89 -6.28 0.96
N CYS A 47 -5.32 -6.77 2.11
CA CYS A 47 -5.96 -5.93 3.12
C CYS A 47 -4.91 -5.02 3.77
N THR A 48 -5.18 -3.71 3.85
CA THR A 48 -4.30 -2.74 4.51
C THR A 48 -4.27 -2.89 6.03
N GLY A 49 -5.35 -3.43 6.63
CA GLY A 49 -5.45 -3.59 8.08
C GLY A 49 -4.79 -4.87 8.62
N CYS A 50 -5.13 -6.03 8.06
CA CYS A 50 -4.60 -7.32 8.53
C CYS A 50 -3.48 -7.91 7.68
N GLY A 51 -3.23 -7.36 6.49
CA GLY A 51 -2.19 -7.84 5.58
C GLY A 51 -2.52 -9.13 4.83
N VAL A 52 -3.71 -9.71 5.02
CA VAL A 52 -4.17 -10.90 4.29
C VAL A 52 -4.18 -10.60 2.78
N GLU A 53 -3.73 -11.58 2.01
CA GLU A 53 -3.72 -11.55 0.55
C GLU A 53 -4.65 -12.64 0.02
N VAL A 54 -5.53 -12.27 -0.92
CA VAL A 54 -6.47 -13.20 -1.55
C VAL A 54 -6.62 -12.88 -3.03
N LEU A 55 -7.07 -13.85 -3.82
CA LEU A 55 -7.40 -13.61 -5.23
C LEU A 55 -8.49 -12.53 -5.32
N ALA A 56 -8.40 -11.67 -6.33
CA ALA A 56 -9.28 -10.51 -6.48
C ALA A 56 -10.78 -10.87 -6.59
N GLY A 57 -11.12 -12.11 -6.94
CA GLY A 57 -12.50 -12.63 -6.96
C GLY A 57 -12.96 -13.33 -5.68
N ASP A 58 -12.06 -13.55 -4.72
CA ASP A 58 -12.31 -14.37 -3.52
C ASP A 58 -12.35 -13.54 -2.22
N THR A 59 -12.34 -12.20 -2.33
CA THR A 59 -12.39 -11.29 -1.17
C THR A 59 -13.55 -11.58 -0.22
N ARG A 60 -14.72 -11.94 -0.76
CA ARG A 60 -15.93 -12.28 0.01
C ARG A 60 -15.78 -13.52 0.90
N HIS A 61 -14.78 -14.36 0.65
CA HIS A 61 -14.51 -15.58 1.42
C HIS A 61 -13.29 -15.44 2.33
N ALA A 62 -12.64 -14.26 2.33
CA ALA A 62 -11.43 -14.04 3.09
C ALA A 62 -11.72 -13.98 4.59
N THR A 63 -10.97 -14.73 5.39
CA THR A 63 -11.01 -14.62 6.84
C THR A 63 -10.12 -13.46 7.30
N HIS A 64 -10.72 -12.50 8.02
CA HIS A 64 -10.03 -11.34 8.55
C HIS A 64 -9.70 -11.48 10.04
N ARG A 65 -8.83 -10.58 10.53
CA ARG A 65 -8.73 -10.28 11.97
C ARG A 65 -9.92 -9.39 12.35
N ASP A 66 -10.41 -9.49 13.59
CA ASP A 66 -11.46 -8.61 14.12
C ASP A 66 -11.21 -7.14 13.76
N GLY A 67 -12.24 -6.48 13.21
CA GLY A 67 -12.20 -5.08 12.82
C GLY A 67 -11.65 -4.80 11.41
N CYS A 68 -11.43 -5.83 10.58
CA CYS A 68 -10.99 -5.68 9.19
C CYS A 68 -12.08 -6.04 8.15
N ASP A 69 -13.33 -6.24 8.56
CA ASP A 69 -14.47 -6.69 7.74
C ASP A 69 -14.98 -5.68 6.68
N GLY A 70 -14.22 -4.62 6.40
CA GLY A 70 -14.56 -3.58 5.42
C GLY A 70 -14.38 -4.04 3.97
N VAL A 71 -15.26 -4.89 3.49
CA VAL A 71 -15.74 -4.70 2.12
C VAL A 71 -16.66 -3.49 2.18
N ASP A 72 -16.20 -2.31 1.75
CA ASP A 72 -17.14 -1.25 1.38
C ASP A 72 -18.04 -1.84 0.28
N GLU A 73 -19.31 -2.07 0.60
CA GLU A 73 -20.37 -2.51 -0.33
C GLU A 73 -20.67 -1.44 -1.39
#